data_AF-A0A9P1KZ38-F1
#
_entry.id   AF-A0A9P1KZ38-F1
#
_cell.length_a   1.000
_cell.length_b   1.000
_cell.length_c   1.000
_cell.angle_alpha   90.00
_cell.angle_beta   90.00
_cell.angle_gamma   90.00
#
_symmetry.space_group_name_H-M   'P 1'
#
loop_
_entity.id
_entity.type
_entity.pdbx_description
1 polymer ?
#
loop_
_entity_poly.entity_id
_entity_poly.type
_entity_poly.pdbx_seq_one_letter_code
_entity_poly.pdbx_strand_id
1 'polypeptide(L)'
;MNKQILEKIKLYIEQDDINDAKEYLEKYESDCEDFKIEIYSIKSIIYIKENKLNQAEEFINKGLDIDPINIDLLYNLAYLKFLQSDIEAAYRCYLDCYINCRDKDLKQEVINILEQLQFSIDKNKLGFITIWIEDYNDNIRFLKNDKFRIYKMNLEAFYELMEENFMKSIFTYIIFDEYIYISELKELNIYGKLVYHCRKNLYLDKTDYLNRNSNIYNEMVCCNEVDIILTDDIKTYITKKLLEDNEKINFIKEINLSDYNEMLIELFSSIYNSQLCKNCKIDDEFFENQDYDYLKLIYRIVENKEKTEKDLEYIKQIYKNNNEEFIFIILINLLLKLDKVDECIELITESNYVKNVFINELKYLKKIENRELIKFTINLSLNNYSNIVDNIYVSEYYKLANLYYTLGYVDEAFKNYKKVLIYEDELSDSFIVNQNLKFLRSKI
;
A
#
# COMPACT_ATOMS: atom_id res chain seq x y z
N MET A 1 -45.81 10.07 9.38
CA MET A 1 -46.24 10.05 10.80
C MET A 1 -45.03 9.79 11.70
N ASN A 2 -44.32 8.67 11.53
CA ASN A 2 -43.18 8.27 12.36
C ASN A 2 -42.04 9.31 12.39
N LYS A 3 -41.65 9.88 11.24
CA LYS A 3 -40.62 10.93 11.17
C LYS A 3 -40.99 12.22 11.93
N GLN A 4 -42.27 12.61 11.91
CA GLN A 4 -42.76 13.80 12.64
C GLN A 4 -42.75 13.58 14.16
N ILE A 5 -42.94 12.34 14.61
CA ILE A 5 -42.82 11.97 16.03
C ILE A 5 -41.36 12.19 16.48
N LEU A 6 -40.39 11.68 15.71
CA LEU A 6 -38.97 11.85 16.02
C LEU A 6 -38.53 13.31 16.00
N GLU A 7 -38.95 14.10 15.00
CA GLU A 7 -38.67 15.54 14.93
C GLU A 7 -39.21 16.29 16.14
N LYS A 8 -40.40 15.92 16.64
CA LYS A 8 -40.97 16.52 17.83
C LYS A 8 -40.19 16.16 19.10
N ILE A 9 -39.69 14.93 19.21
CA ILE A 9 -38.82 14.54 20.33
C ILE A 9 -37.51 15.32 20.28
N LYS A 10 -36.89 15.46 19.10
CA LYS A 10 -35.68 16.28 18.91
C LYS A 10 -35.92 17.73 19.33
N LEU A 11 -37.06 18.31 18.99
CA LEU A 11 -37.44 19.66 19.41
C LEU A 11 -37.54 19.81 20.94
N TYR A 12 -38.14 18.83 21.64
CA TYR A 12 -38.19 18.85 23.11
C TYR A 12 -36.79 18.79 23.71
N ILE A 13 -35.89 17.98 23.14
CA ILE A 13 -34.50 17.88 23.57
C ILE A 13 -33.75 19.21 23.34
N GLU A 14 -33.92 19.85 22.18
CA GLU A 14 -33.31 21.15 21.86
C GLU A 14 -33.78 22.27 22.81
N GLN A 15 -35.01 22.15 23.33
CA GLN A 15 -35.59 23.06 24.31
C GLN A 15 -35.22 22.71 25.77
N ASP A 16 -34.39 21.69 25.98
CA ASP A 16 -34.01 21.14 27.28
C ASP A 16 -35.20 20.57 28.10
N ASP A 17 -36.32 20.26 27.44
CA ASP A 17 -37.51 19.66 28.03
C ASP A 17 -37.44 18.12 27.99
N ILE A 18 -36.56 17.58 28.82
CA ILE A 18 -36.22 16.15 28.82
C ILE A 18 -37.37 15.26 29.31
N ASN A 19 -38.23 15.79 30.19
CA ASN A 19 -39.38 15.04 30.69
C ASN A 19 -40.41 14.82 29.59
N ASP A 20 -40.77 15.87 28.85
CA ASP A 20 -41.70 15.78 27.73
C ASP A 20 -41.12 14.92 26.59
N ALA A 21 -39.81 15.07 26.30
CA ALA A 21 -39.13 14.23 25.31
C ALA A 21 -39.27 12.74 25.64
N LYS A 22 -39.07 12.38 26.91
CA LYS A 22 -39.13 11.00 27.40
C LYS A 22 -40.54 10.45 27.41
N GLU A 23 -41.52 11.20 27.91
CA GLU A 23 -42.93 10.78 27.90
C GLU A 23 -43.43 10.58 26.47
N TYR A 24 -43.05 11.48 25.56
CA TYR A 24 -43.43 11.39 24.16
C TYR A 24 -42.76 10.19 23.47
N LEU A 25 -41.49 9.90 23.78
CA LEU A 25 -40.80 8.71 23.28
C LEU A 25 -41.47 7.42 23.80
N GLU A 26 -41.71 7.29 25.10
CA GLU A 26 -42.35 6.11 25.70
C GLU A 26 -43.72 5.82 25.08
N LYS A 27 -44.47 6.86 24.72
CA LYS A 27 -45.80 6.74 24.13
C LYS A 27 -45.79 6.24 22.68
N TYR A 28 -44.76 6.57 21.89
CA TYR A 28 -44.78 6.36 20.44
C TYR A 28 -43.59 5.53 19.92
N GLU A 29 -42.75 4.98 20.80
CA GLU A 29 -41.60 4.16 20.41
C GLU A 29 -42.01 2.94 19.57
N SER A 30 -43.09 2.26 19.94
CA SER A 30 -43.62 1.10 19.19
C SER A 30 -44.08 1.46 17.78
N ASP A 31 -44.46 2.72 17.55
CA ASP A 31 -44.88 3.20 16.23
C ASP A 31 -43.67 3.51 15.33
N CYS A 32 -42.45 3.50 15.88
CA CYS A 32 -41.21 3.90 15.22
C CYS A 32 -40.20 2.75 15.09
N GLU A 33 -40.63 1.48 15.08
CA GLU A 33 -39.73 0.31 15.00
C GLU A 33 -38.74 0.33 13.83
N ASP A 34 -39.11 0.96 12.70
CA ASP A 34 -38.25 1.13 11.52
C ASP A 34 -37.10 2.13 11.72
N PHE A 35 -37.13 2.93 12.81
CA PHE A 35 -36.19 4.01 13.14
C PHE A 35 -35.39 3.68 14.41
N LYS A 36 -34.99 2.41 14.57
CA LYS A 36 -34.27 1.92 15.76
C LYS A 36 -33.00 2.72 16.05
N ILE A 37 -32.24 3.07 15.01
CA ILE A 37 -30.97 3.80 15.16
C ILE A 37 -31.23 5.20 15.72
N GLU A 38 -32.21 5.91 15.16
CA GLU A 38 -32.63 7.23 15.62
C GLU A 38 -33.19 7.20 17.04
N ILE A 39 -33.95 6.16 17.39
CA ILE A 39 -34.43 5.95 18.76
C ILE A 39 -33.26 5.77 19.73
N TYR A 40 -32.27 4.97 19.39
CA TYR A 40 -31.07 4.79 20.21
C TYR A 40 -30.29 6.09 20.38
N SER A 41 -30.16 6.89 19.32
CA SER A 41 -29.55 8.22 19.38
C SER A 41 -30.31 9.15 20.32
N ILE A 42 -31.64 9.25 20.19
CA ILE A 42 -32.50 10.06 21.06
C ILE A 42 -32.39 9.61 22.53
N LYS A 43 -32.50 8.31 22.80
CA LYS A 43 -32.37 7.75 24.15
C LYS A 43 -31.04 8.12 24.78
N SER A 44 -29.95 8.05 24.01
CA SER A 44 -28.63 8.37 24.52
C SER A 44 -28.52 9.82 25.01
N ILE A 45 -29.07 10.79 24.27
CA ILE A 45 -29.07 12.20 24.69
C ILE A 45 -29.95 12.42 25.92
N ILE A 46 -31.13 11.82 25.99
CA ILE A 46 -31.99 11.87 27.19
C ILE A 46 -31.22 11.38 28.42
N TYR A 47 -30.54 10.22 28.31
CA TYR A 47 -29.75 9.70 29.42
C TYR A 47 -28.51 10.54 29.75
N ILE A 48 -27.85 11.14 28.77
CA ILE A 48 -26.75 12.10 28.99
C ILE A 48 -27.27 13.28 29.82
N LYS A 49 -28.40 13.86 29.44
CA LYS A 49 -29.03 14.99 30.12
C LYS A 49 -29.52 14.63 31.53
N GLU A 50 -29.94 13.39 31.76
CA GLU A 50 -30.25 12.85 33.09
C GLU A 50 -28.99 12.49 33.91
N ASN A 51 -27.78 12.74 33.41
CA ASN A 51 -26.49 12.34 33.99
C ASN A 51 -26.36 10.81 34.23
N LYS A 52 -27.05 10.00 33.41
CA LYS A 52 -27.01 8.52 33.45
C LYS A 52 -26.08 7.99 32.36
N LEU A 53 -24.80 8.35 32.48
CA LEU A 53 -23.79 8.17 31.45
C LEU A 53 -23.63 6.70 30.99
N ASN A 54 -23.70 5.74 31.91
CA ASN A 54 -23.59 4.30 31.58
C ASN A 54 -24.76 3.82 30.71
N GLN A 55 -25.98 4.32 30.94
CA GLN A 55 -27.15 3.96 30.14
C GLN A 55 -27.07 4.60 28.76
N ALA A 56 -26.60 5.84 28.68
CA ALA A 56 -26.35 6.48 27.40
C ALA A 56 -25.35 5.67 26.56
N GLU A 57 -24.24 5.24 27.16
CA GLU A 57 -23.22 4.43 26.49
C GLU A 57 -23.79 3.10 25.96
N GLU A 58 -24.62 2.42 26.74
CA GLU A 58 -25.28 1.17 26.34
C GLU A 58 -26.13 1.35 25.08
N PHE A 59 -26.97 2.41 25.04
CA PHE A 59 -27.82 2.67 23.87
C PHE A 59 -27.01 3.12 22.65
N ILE A 60 -25.95 3.90 22.86
CA ILE A 60 -25.05 4.31 21.77
C ILE A 60 -24.42 3.08 21.14
N ASN A 61 -23.85 2.18 21.95
CA ASN A 61 -23.19 0.98 21.45
C ASN A 61 -24.16 0.07 20.71
N LYS A 62 -25.39 -0.13 21.22
CA LYS A 62 -26.44 -0.87 20.51
C LYS A 62 -26.76 -0.29 19.13
N GLY A 63 -26.72 1.03 18.98
CA GLY A 63 -26.91 1.68 17.69
C GLY A 63 -25.72 1.54 16.76
N LEU A 64 -24.50 1.69 17.28
CA LEU A 64 -23.26 1.52 16.51
C LEU A 64 -23.02 0.06 16.10
N ASP A 65 -23.57 -0.92 16.84
CA ASP A 65 -23.58 -2.33 16.44
C ASP A 65 -24.44 -2.57 15.18
N ILE A 66 -25.44 -1.71 14.93
CA ILE A 66 -26.30 -1.76 13.74
C ILE A 66 -25.71 -0.92 12.60
N ASP A 67 -25.31 0.30 12.90
CA ASP A 67 -24.71 1.25 11.95
C ASP A 67 -23.45 1.88 12.56
N PRO A 68 -22.27 1.28 12.32
CA PRO A 68 -21.00 1.73 12.92
C PRO A 68 -20.56 3.14 12.52
N ILE A 69 -21.11 3.69 11.44
CA ILE A 69 -20.74 5.01 10.90
C ILE A 69 -21.84 6.04 11.09
N ASN A 70 -22.85 5.73 11.93
CA ASN A 70 -23.94 6.65 12.18
C ASN A 70 -23.45 7.94 12.83
N ILE A 71 -23.60 9.07 12.12
CA ILE A 71 -23.04 10.37 12.51
C ILE A 71 -23.61 10.85 13.86
N ASP A 72 -24.94 10.75 14.05
CA ASP A 72 -25.61 11.18 15.29
C ASP A 72 -25.08 10.40 16.50
N LEU A 73 -24.96 9.07 16.38
CA LEU A 73 -24.46 8.22 17.47
C LEU A 73 -22.98 8.44 17.74
N LEU A 74 -22.15 8.64 16.70
CA LEU A 74 -20.73 8.97 16.86
C LEU A 74 -20.54 10.31 17.57
N TYR A 75 -21.32 11.33 17.21
CA TYR A 75 -21.31 12.63 17.88
C TYR A 75 -21.73 12.47 19.35
N ASN A 76 -22.81 11.74 19.62
CA ASN A 76 -23.28 11.51 20.99
C ASN A 76 -22.25 10.74 21.84
N LEU A 77 -21.55 9.77 21.25
CA LEU A 77 -20.46 9.06 21.92
C LEU A 77 -19.31 10.00 22.26
N ALA A 78 -18.94 10.87 21.31
CA ALA A 78 -17.88 11.86 21.50
C ALA A 78 -18.22 12.82 22.65
N TYR A 79 -19.46 13.33 22.67
CA TYR A 79 -19.95 14.19 23.74
C TYR A 79 -20.00 13.48 25.09
N LEU A 80 -20.46 12.22 25.13
CA LEU A 80 -20.45 11.40 26.34
C LEU A 80 -19.04 11.22 26.90
N LYS A 81 -18.06 10.87 26.05
CA LYS A 81 -16.66 10.69 26.45
C LYS A 81 -16.05 11.99 26.96
N PHE A 82 -16.40 13.11 26.34
CA PHE A 82 -15.99 14.44 26.81
C PHE A 82 -16.52 14.72 28.22
N LEU A 83 -17.80 14.43 28.49
CA LEU A 83 -18.39 14.57 29.84
C LEU A 83 -17.76 13.63 30.87
N GLN A 84 -17.31 12.44 30.45
CA GLN A 84 -16.53 11.51 31.27
C GLN A 84 -15.08 11.96 31.50
N SER A 85 -14.67 13.13 30.97
CA SER A 85 -13.29 13.64 30.99
C SER A 85 -12.28 12.76 30.24
N ASP A 86 -12.75 11.84 29.40
CA ASP A 86 -11.93 11.05 28.49
C ASP A 86 -11.74 11.81 27.17
N ILE A 87 -10.88 12.82 27.21
CA ILE A 87 -10.62 13.75 26.09
C ILE A 87 -10.06 13.01 24.87
N GLU A 88 -9.26 11.97 25.08
CA GLU A 88 -8.67 11.18 24.01
C GLU A 88 -9.73 10.38 23.27
N ALA A 89 -10.62 9.67 23.99
CA ALA A 89 -11.74 8.96 23.38
C ALA A 89 -12.75 9.92 22.73
N ALA A 90 -12.99 11.09 23.34
CA ALA A 90 -13.87 12.10 22.77
C ALA A 90 -13.35 12.62 21.42
N TYR A 91 -12.09 13.06 21.37
CA TYR A 91 -11.46 13.51 20.12
C TYR A 91 -11.53 12.43 19.05
N ARG A 92 -11.24 11.19 19.45
CA ARG A 92 -11.34 10.05 18.56
C ARG A 92 -12.75 9.94 17.98
N CYS A 93 -13.81 9.97 18.77
CA CYS A 93 -15.17 9.82 18.25
C CYS A 93 -15.59 11.03 17.39
N TYR A 94 -15.17 12.24 17.75
CA TYR A 94 -15.39 13.43 16.89
C TYR A 94 -14.67 13.32 15.56
N LEU A 95 -13.47 12.74 15.52
CA LEU A 95 -12.74 12.50 14.27
C LEU A 95 -13.47 11.47 13.37
N ASP A 96 -14.06 10.43 13.96
CA ASP A 96 -14.92 9.49 13.20
C ASP A 96 -16.14 10.20 12.63
N CYS A 97 -16.78 11.06 13.43
CA CYS A 97 -17.90 11.87 12.99
C CYS A 97 -17.49 12.77 11.82
N TYR A 98 -16.37 13.51 11.95
CA TYR A 98 -15.85 14.39 10.92
C TYR A 98 -15.59 13.67 9.59
N ILE A 99 -14.91 12.51 9.60
CA ILE A 99 -14.57 11.78 8.36
C ILE A 99 -15.83 11.27 7.64
N ASN A 100 -16.86 10.85 8.39
CA ASN A 100 -18.08 10.28 7.82
C ASN A 100 -19.19 11.33 7.57
N CYS A 101 -19.02 12.57 8.07
CA CYS A 101 -20.04 13.60 7.98
C CYS A 101 -20.08 14.27 6.60
N ARG A 102 -21.29 14.39 6.05
CA ARG A 102 -21.59 15.13 4.81
C ARG A 102 -22.24 16.48 5.04
N ASP A 103 -22.85 16.67 6.21
CA ASP A 103 -23.48 17.93 6.57
C ASP A 103 -22.39 18.96 6.87
N LYS A 104 -22.33 20.03 6.08
CA LYS A 104 -21.25 21.02 6.17
C LYS A 104 -21.26 21.79 7.48
N ASP A 105 -22.43 22.06 8.04
CA ASP A 105 -22.56 22.86 9.26
C ASP A 105 -22.12 22.03 10.46
N LEU A 106 -22.61 20.79 10.57
CA LEU A 106 -22.17 19.86 11.60
C LEU A 106 -20.67 19.53 11.46
N LYS A 107 -20.18 19.33 10.23
CA LYS A 107 -18.76 19.04 9.98
C LYS A 107 -17.88 20.21 10.45
N GLN A 108 -18.28 21.45 10.18
CA GLN A 108 -17.55 22.63 10.66
C GLN A 108 -17.60 22.77 12.18
N GLU A 109 -18.74 22.46 12.81
CA GLU A 109 -18.83 22.41 14.27
C GLU A 109 -17.84 21.40 14.85
N VAL A 110 -17.81 20.19 14.30
CA VAL A 110 -16.91 19.12 14.73
C VAL A 110 -15.44 19.50 14.52
N ILE A 111 -15.09 20.15 13.41
CA ILE A 111 -13.73 20.70 13.19
C ILE A 111 -13.37 21.66 14.32
N ASN A 112 -14.24 22.61 14.65
CA ASN A 112 -13.97 23.59 15.71
C ASN A 112 -13.75 22.91 17.07
N ILE A 113 -14.51 21.86 17.38
CA ILE A 113 -14.34 21.06 18.59
C ILE A 113 -12.98 20.34 18.56
N LEU A 114 -12.65 19.66 17.46
CA LEU A 114 -11.38 18.95 17.31
C LEU A 114 -10.17 19.90 17.45
N GLU A 115 -10.25 21.08 16.86
CA GLU A 115 -9.23 22.12 16.96
C GLU A 115 -9.05 22.64 18.39
N GLN A 116 -10.09 22.64 19.22
CA GLN A 116 -9.99 22.98 20.63
C GLN A 116 -9.39 21.83 21.44
N LEU A 117 -9.90 20.61 21.22
CA LEU A 117 -9.48 19.42 21.96
C LEU A 117 -8.02 19.04 21.69
N GLN A 118 -7.49 19.28 20.48
CA GLN A 118 -6.10 18.92 20.14
C GLN A 118 -5.05 19.57 21.06
N PHE A 119 -5.35 20.72 21.66
CA PHE A 119 -4.44 21.40 22.59
C PHE A 119 -4.37 20.74 23.96
N SER A 120 -5.37 19.92 24.30
CA SER A 120 -5.47 19.20 25.56
C SER A 120 -4.98 17.75 25.47
N ILE A 121 -4.59 17.31 24.27
CA ILE A 121 -4.21 15.92 24.01
C ILE A 121 -2.70 15.83 23.79
N ASP A 122 -2.10 14.79 24.37
CA ASP A 122 -0.74 14.39 23.99
C ASP A 122 -0.76 13.87 22.55
N LYS A 123 -0.12 14.60 21.63
CA LYS A 123 -0.07 14.25 20.20
C LYS A 123 0.45 12.83 19.96
N ASN A 124 1.29 12.31 20.86
CA ASN A 124 1.79 10.93 20.74
C ASN A 124 0.69 9.89 21.01
N LYS A 125 -0.37 10.27 21.72
CA LYS A 125 -1.51 9.40 22.05
C LYS A 125 -2.66 9.47 21.05
N LEU A 126 -2.70 10.47 20.17
CA LEU A 126 -3.65 10.54 19.06
C LEU A 126 -3.46 9.38 18.08
N GLY A 127 -2.23 8.83 18.01
CA GLY A 127 -1.88 7.78 17.07
C GLY A 127 -1.89 8.31 15.64
N PHE A 128 -2.15 7.40 14.69
CA PHE A 128 -2.27 7.72 13.27
C PHE A 128 -3.62 7.25 12.74
N ILE A 129 -4.02 7.85 11.61
CA ILE A 129 -5.15 7.37 10.81
C ILE A 129 -4.59 6.63 9.61
N THR A 130 -5.23 5.52 9.23
CA THR A 130 -4.98 4.88 7.94
C THR A 130 -6.15 5.17 7.01
N ILE A 131 -5.87 5.71 5.84
CA ILE A 131 -6.82 5.83 4.74
C ILE A 131 -6.40 4.84 3.67
N TRP A 132 -7.31 3.99 3.23
CA TRP A 132 -7.10 3.10 2.10
C TRP A 132 -8.00 3.52 0.95
N ILE A 133 -7.36 3.96 -0.13
CA ILE A 133 -8.02 4.31 -1.38
C ILE A 133 -8.28 3.03 -2.17
N GLU A 134 -9.56 2.63 -2.27
CA GLU A 134 -10.00 1.46 -3.04
C GLU A 134 -11.09 1.87 -4.05
N ASP A 135 -11.20 1.11 -5.13
CA ASP A 135 -12.31 1.27 -6.07
C ASP A 135 -13.55 0.57 -5.49
N TYR A 136 -14.44 1.37 -4.87
CA TYR A 136 -15.55 0.87 -4.08
C TYR A 136 -16.83 1.67 -4.33
N ASN A 137 -17.97 0.96 -4.39
CA ASN A 137 -19.28 1.54 -4.69
C ASN A 137 -19.96 2.21 -3.48
N ASP A 138 -19.64 1.81 -2.23
CA ASP A 138 -20.12 2.53 -1.04
C ASP A 138 -19.08 3.57 -0.57
N ASN A 139 -19.50 4.53 0.25
CA ASN A 139 -18.70 5.73 0.46
C ASN A 139 -17.51 5.52 1.41
N ILE A 140 -17.71 4.85 2.56
CA ILE A 140 -16.64 4.58 3.55
C ILE A 140 -16.92 3.26 4.26
N ARG A 141 -15.90 2.39 4.40
CA ARG A 141 -15.91 1.23 5.32
C ARG A 141 -14.89 1.46 6.44
N PHE A 142 -15.28 1.15 7.67
CA PHE A 142 -14.51 1.49 8.87
C PHE A 142 -14.16 0.25 9.70
N LEU A 143 -12.88 0.13 10.04
CA LEU A 143 -12.37 -0.87 10.97
C LEU A 143 -11.55 -0.16 12.05
N LYS A 144 -11.83 -0.46 13.32
CA LYS A 144 -11.13 0.13 14.47
C LYS A 144 -10.63 -0.94 15.43
N ASN A 145 -9.49 -0.65 16.06
CA ASN A 145 -9.22 -1.11 17.41
C ASN A 145 -9.18 0.11 18.35
N ASP A 146 -8.88 -0.09 19.63
CA ASP A 146 -8.92 0.97 20.64
C ASP A 146 -8.02 2.19 20.32
N LYS A 147 -7.01 2.04 19.46
CA LYS A 147 -5.97 3.06 19.22
C LYS A 147 -5.82 3.51 17.77
N PHE A 148 -6.25 2.70 16.82
CA PHE A 148 -5.96 2.90 15.41
C PHE A 148 -7.18 2.60 14.56
N ARG A 149 -7.24 3.28 13.43
CA ARG A 149 -8.40 3.29 12.55
C ARG A 149 -7.97 3.16 11.10
N ILE A 150 -8.73 2.36 10.38
CA ILE A 150 -8.60 2.19 8.95
C ILE A 150 -9.92 2.62 8.30
N TYR A 151 -9.85 3.65 7.48
CA TYR A 151 -10.95 4.13 6.65
C TYR A 151 -10.68 3.72 5.21
N LYS A 152 -11.52 2.84 4.68
CA LYS A 152 -11.51 2.51 3.25
C LYS A 152 -12.46 3.45 2.54
N MET A 153 -12.00 4.16 1.51
CA MET A 153 -12.80 5.14 0.77
C MET A 153 -12.38 5.20 -0.70
N ASN A 154 -13.24 5.76 -1.55
CA ASN A 154 -12.89 6.01 -2.95
C ASN A 154 -12.05 7.30 -3.10
N LEU A 155 -11.48 7.48 -4.30
CA LEU A 155 -10.58 8.60 -4.59
C LEU A 155 -11.28 9.98 -4.50
N GLU A 156 -12.55 10.07 -4.89
CA GLU A 156 -13.34 11.32 -4.83
C GLU A 156 -13.55 11.78 -3.39
N ALA A 157 -14.03 10.88 -2.51
CA ALA A 157 -14.20 11.15 -1.09
C ALA A 157 -12.89 11.52 -0.40
N PHE A 158 -11.79 10.87 -0.79
CA PHE A 158 -10.45 11.22 -0.32
C PHE A 158 -10.04 12.65 -0.73
N TYR A 159 -10.28 13.05 -1.97
CA TYR A 159 -9.97 14.40 -2.43
C TYR A 159 -10.83 15.46 -1.75
N GLU A 160 -12.13 15.24 -1.59
CA GLU A 160 -13.00 16.13 -0.80
C GLU A 160 -12.47 16.30 0.63
N LEU A 161 -12.06 15.20 1.27
CA LEU A 161 -11.49 15.22 2.61
C LEU A 161 -10.16 15.98 2.69
N MET A 162 -9.34 15.92 1.63
CA MET A 162 -8.04 16.61 1.56
C MET A 162 -8.13 18.07 1.14
N GLU A 163 -9.21 18.51 0.49
CA GLU A 163 -9.49 19.94 0.28
C GLU A 163 -9.66 20.67 1.62
N GLU A 164 -10.13 19.96 2.64
CA GLU A 164 -10.29 20.48 3.99
C GLU A 164 -8.94 20.55 4.72
N ASN A 165 -8.53 21.76 5.11
CA ASN A 165 -7.23 22.00 5.72
C ASN A 165 -6.99 21.21 7.03
N PHE A 166 -8.06 20.83 7.73
CA PHE A 166 -7.98 20.11 8.99
C PHE A 166 -7.25 18.77 8.84
N MET A 167 -7.59 17.95 7.84
CA MET A 167 -6.99 16.63 7.65
C MET A 167 -5.52 16.68 7.29
N LYS A 168 -5.08 17.72 6.60
CA LYS A 168 -3.66 17.95 6.29
C LYS A 168 -2.79 18.14 7.53
N SER A 169 -3.39 18.41 8.70
CA SER A 169 -2.67 18.57 9.97
C SER A 169 -2.56 17.28 10.79
N ILE A 170 -3.25 16.21 10.39
CA ILE A 170 -3.27 14.93 11.10
C ILE A 170 -2.30 13.96 10.43
N PHE A 171 -1.55 13.20 11.24
CA PHE A 171 -0.63 12.20 10.71
C PHE A 171 -1.39 11.01 10.11
N THR A 172 -1.27 10.79 8.80
CA THR A 172 -1.98 9.73 8.07
C THR A 172 -1.06 8.75 7.35
N TYR A 173 -1.38 7.46 7.39
CA TYR A 173 -0.92 6.50 6.39
C TYR A 173 -1.94 6.44 5.25
N ILE A 174 -1.49 6.54 4.00
CA ILE A 174 -2.37 6.45 2.83
C ILE A 174 -1.97 5.25 2.00
N ILE A 175 -2.83 4.25 2.02
CA ILE A 175 -2.70 3.03 1.21
C ILE A 175 -3.42 3.26 -0.12
N PHE A 176 -2.75 2.92 -1.21
CA PHE A 176 -3.33 2.94 -2.55
C PHE A 176 -2.79 1.78 -3.39
N ASP A 177 -3.64 1.25 -4.27
CA ASP A 177 -3.30 0.09 -5.10
C ASP A 177 -2.80 0.48 -6.51
N GLU A 178 -3.17 1.67 -6.99
CA GLU A 178 -2.86 2.13 -8.34
C GLU A 178 -1.67 3.09 -8.34
N TYR A 179 -0.54 2.66 -8.91
CA TYR A 179 0.69 3.44 -8.96
C TYR A 179 0.54 4.77 -9.72
N ILE A 180 -0.49 4.94 -10.55
CA ILE A 180 -0.77 6.17 -11.29
C ILE A 180 -1.08 7.35 -10.36
N TYR A 181 -1.56 7.08 -9.13
CA TYR A 181 -1.92 8.13 -8.18
C TYR A 181 -0.72 8.80 -7.50
N ILE A 182 0.50 8.26 -7.64
CA ILE A 182 1.66 8.73 -6.86
C ILE A 182 1.97 10.23 -7.07
N SER A 183 1.87 10.72 -8.31
CA SER A 183 2.17 12.13 -8.61
C SER A 183 1.16 13.06 -7.96
N GLU A 184 -0.13 12.77 -8.11
CA GLU A 184 -1.23 13.55 -7.53
C GLU A 184 -1.18 13.53 -5.99
N LEU A 185 -0.97 12.36 -5.39
CA LEU A 185 -0.89 12.20 -3.93
C LEU A 185 0.28 12.98 -3.32
N LYS A 186 1.40 13.12 -4.04
CA LYS A 186 2.53 13.93 -3.58
C LYS A 186 2.27 15.42 -3.63
N GLU A 187 1.54 15.89 -4.63
CA GLU A 187 1.18 17.31 -4.76
C GLU A 187 0.28 17.80 -3.62
N LEU A 188 -0.47 16.90 -2.98
CA LEU A 188 -1.33 17.22 -1.84
C LEU A 188 -0.59 17.62 -0.55
N ASN A 189 0.74 17.42 -0.46
CA ASN A 189 1.57 17.75 0.71
C ASN A 189 1.03 17.21 2.04
N ILE A 190 0.68 15.92 2.04
CA ILE A 190 0.03 15.24 3.16
C ILE A 190 1.02 15.12 4.32
N TYR A 191 0.58 15.47 5.53
CA TYR A 191 1.34 15.17 6.74
C TYR A 191 1.22 13.69 7.07
N GLY A 192 2.08 12.85 6.49
CA GLY A 192 1.89 11.42 6.59
C GLY A 192 2.89 10.57 5.82
N LYS A 193 2.49 9.32 5.58
CA LYS A 193 3.27 8.32 4.87
C LYS A 193 2.45 7.74 3.73
N LEU A 194 3.05 7.68 2.54
CA LEU A 194 2.45 7.04 1.37
C LEU A 194 2.81 5.55 1.35
N VAL A 195 1.80 4.71 1.19
CA VAL A 195 1.90 3.25 1.22
C VAL A 195 1.36 2.68 -0.09
N TYR A 196 2.25 2.13 -0.91
CA TYR A 196 1.83 1.46 -2.13
C TYR A 196 1.50 0.00 -1.83
N HIS A 197 0.26 -0.42 -2.05
CA HIS A 197 -0.14 -1.81 -1.96
C HIS A 197 0.05 -2.50 -3.32
N CYS A 198 1.21 -3.11 -3.48
CA CYS A 198 1.63 -3.81 -4.68
C CYS A 198 0.98 -5.20 -4.75
N ARG A 199 -0.18 -5.28 -5.41
CA ARG A 199 -0.94 -6.53 -5.62
C ARG A 199 -0.26 -7.49 -6.60
N LYS A 200 0.51 -6.94 -7.55
CA LYS A 200 1.25 -7.69 -8.56
C LYS A 200 2.54 -6.97 -8.89
N ASN A 201 3.59 -7.75 -9.10
CA ASN A 201 4.80 -7.23 -9.71
C ASN A 201 4.59 -7.07 -11.24
N LEU A 202 4.60 -5.85 -11.79
CA LEU A 202 4.34 -5.65 -13.24
C LEU A 202 5.53 -6.07 -14.11
N TYR A 203 6.55 -6.65 -13.52
CA TYR A 203 7.69 -7.27 -14.17
C TYR A 203 7.38 -8.63 -14.82
N LEU A 204 6.15 -9.13 -14.69
CA LEU A 204 5.81 -10.52 -15.04
C LEU A 204 4.75 -10.69 -16.13
N ASP A 205 4.05 -9.64 -16.57
CA ASP A 205 3.15 -9.82 -17.72
C ASP A 205 3.91 -9.57 -19.03
N LYS A 206 4.42 -10.66 -19.59
CA LYS A 206 5.18 -10.69 -20.87
C LYS A 206 4.38 -10.19 -22.09
N THR A 207 3.15 -9.70 -21.89
CA THR A 207 2.21 -9.42 -22.98
C THR A 207 2.09 -7.94 -23.35
N ASP A 208 2.57 -6.99 -22.53
CA ASP A 208 2.20 -5.57 -22.70
C ASP A 208 3.33 -4.62 -23.15
N TYR A 209 4.24 -5.12 -23.99
CA TYR A 209 5.44 -4.39 -24.47
C TYR A 209 5.18 -3.30 -25.53
N LEU A 210 3.94 -2.85 -25.75
CA LEU A 210 3.62 -1.91 -26.85
C LEU A 210 2.83 -0.67 -26.46
N ASN A 211 2.55 -0.43 -25.18
CA ASN A 211 1.87 0.80 -24.78
C ASN A 211 2.90 1.88 -24.36
N ARG A 212 2.82 3.06 -24.97
CA ARG A 212 3.80 4.18 -24.81
C ARG A 212 3.78 4.86 -23.42
N ASN A 213 3.04 4.28 -22.47
CA ASN A 213 2.98 4.64 -21.04
C ASN A 213 3.38 3.41 -20.21
N SER A 214 4.62 2.91 -20.36
CA SER A 214 4.98 1.59 -19.83
C SER A 214 4.69 1.49 -18.32
N ASN A 215 3.70 0.65 -17.97
CA ASN A 215 3.22 0.45 -16.60
C ASN A 215 4.35 0.12 -15.62
N ILE A 216 5.41 -0.53 -16.11
CA ILE A 216 6.63 -0.86 -15.37
C ILE A 216 7.40 0.39 -14.90
N TYR A 217 7.58 1.39 -15.77
CA TYR A 217 8.30 2.61 -15.36
C TYR A 217 7.54 3.35 -14.27
N ASN A 218 6.22 3.49 -14.44
CA ASN A 218 5.37 4.16 -13.47
C ASN A 218 5.32 3.40 -12.13
N GLU A 219 5.29 2.06 -12.16
CA GLU A 219 5.41 1.24 -10.95
C GLU A 219 6.76 1.43 -10.25
N MET A 220 7.86 1.45 -11.02
CA MET A 220 9.21 1.66 -10.47
C MET A 220 9.34 3.04 -9.82
N VAL A 221 8.84 4.09 -10.49
CA VAL A 221 8.76 5.44 -9.92
C VAL A 221 7.93 5.40 -8.63
N CYS A 222 6.75 4.79 -8.65
CA CYS A 222 5.91 4.67 -7.45
C CYS A 222 6.67 3.99 -6.29
N CYS A 223 7.28 2.83 -6.51
CA CYS A 223 8.04 2.10 -5.50
C CYS A 223 9.21 2.91 -4.91
N ASN A 224 9.85 3.74 -5.73
CA ASN A 224 10.93 4.63 -5.28
C ASN A 224 10.40 5.82 -4.46
N GLU A 225 9.27 6.37 -4.87
CA GLU A 225 8.72 7.62 -4.36
C GLU A 225 7.87 7.43 -3.09
N VAL A 226 7.33 6.24 -2.83
CA VAL A 226 6.59 5.93 -1.60
C VAL A 226 7.48 5.69 -0.38
N ASP A 227 6.87 5.78 0.81
CA ASP A 227 7.55 5.49 2.07
C ASP A 227 7.55 3.99 2.38
N ILE A 228 6.47 3.29 2.07
CA ILE A 228 6.24 1.88 2.40
C ILE A 228 5.65 1.18 1.18
N ILE A 229 6.07 -0.06 0.96
CA ILE A 229 5.41 -0.95 -0.01
C ILE A 229 4.85 -2.15 0.77
N LEU A 230 3.60 -2.49 0.48
CA LEU A 230 2.93 -3.67 1.03
C LEU A 230 2.62 -4.64 -0.09
N THR A 231 2.67 -5.93 0.20
CA THR A 231 2.16 -6.96 -0.70
C THR A 231 1.70 -8.17 0.10
N ASP A 232 0.65 -8.84 -0.40
CA ASP A 232 0.17 -10.11 0.11
C ASP A 232 0.62 -11.29 -0.79
N ASP A 233 1.36 -11.01 -1.87
CA ASP A 233 1.91 -12.01 -2.78
C ASP A 233 3.38 -12.32 -2.42
N ILE A 234 3.64 -13.55 -2.00
CA ILE A 234 4.96 -13.98 -1.52
C ILE A 234 6.01 -13.92 -2.63
N LYS A 235 5.62 -14.15 -3.89
CA LYS A 235 6.54 -14.06 -5.04
C LYS A 235 6.93 -12.60 -5.28
N THR A 236 5.97 -11.69 -5.28
CA THR A 236 6.20 -10.23 -5.36
C THR A 236 7.11 -9.75 -4.24
N TYR A 237 6.84 -10.17 -2.99
CA TYR A 237 7.68 -9.85 -1.85
C TYR A 237 9.13 -10.31 -2.05
N ILE A 238 9.33 -11.61 -2.33
CA ILE A 238 10.65 -12.21 -2.55
C ILE A 238 11.38 -11.48 -3.67
N THR A 239 10.70 -11.18 -4.77
CA THR A 239 11.28 -10.45 -5.89
C THR A 239 11.73 -9.06 -5.49
N LYS A 240 10.86 -8.22 -4.91
CA LYS A 240 11.21 -6.84 -4.55
C LYS A 240 12.29 -6.80 -3.46
N LYS A 241 12.24 -7.72 -2.49
CA LYS A 241 13.21 -7.77 -1.39
C LYS A 241 14.57 -8.29 -1.85
N LEU A 242 14.62 -9.33 -2.69
CA LEU A 242 15.88 -9.97 -3.10
C LEU A 242 16.44 -9.43 -4.41
N LEU A 243 15.62 -9.28 -5.46
CA LEU A 243 16.10 -8.85 -6.77
C LEU A 243 16.34 -7.35 -6.79
N GLU A 244 15.38 -6.59 -6.27
CA GLU A 244 15.40 -5.11 -6.32
C GLU A 244 16.08 -4.47 -5.09
N ASP A 245 16.47 -5.27 -4.09
CA ASP A 245 17.05 -4.81 -2.81
C ASP A 245 16.21 -3.72 -2.12
N ASN A 246 14.88 -3.80 -2.28
CA ASN A 246 13.97 -2.77 -1.80
C ASN A 246 13.62 -3.01 -0.32
N GLU A 247 14.27 -2.28 0.58
CA GLU A 247 14.04 -2.39 2.03
C GLU A 247 12.67 -1.86 2.50
N LYS A 248 11.94 -1.13 1.65
CA LYS A 248 10.61 -0.58 1.98
C LYS A 248 9.48 -1.62 1.88
N ILE A 249 9.74 -2.76 1.25
CA ILE A 249 8.73 -3.82 1.05
C ILE A 249 8.47 -4.59 2.34
N ASN A 250 7.19 -4.74 2.66
CA ASN A 250 6.70 -5.57 3.76
C ASN A 250 5.68 -6.56 3.22
N PHE A 251 5.70 -7.77 3.76
CA PHE A 251 4.73 -8.80 3.45
C PHE A 251 3.67 -8.88 4.54
N ILE A 252 2.40 -8.76 4.16
CA ILE A 252 1.26 -9.01 5.05
C ILE A 252 0.27 -9.84 4.25
N LYS A 253 -0.01 -11.06 4.69
CA LYS A 253 -1.01 -11.91 4.03
C LYS A 253 -2.38 -11.70 4.64
N GLU A 254 -3.39 -11.53 3.79
CA GLU A 254 -4.78 -11.66 4.20
C GLU A 254 -5.12 -13.14 4.46
N ILE A 255 -5.13 -13.55 5.73
CA ILE A 255 -5.66 -14.86 6.17
C ILE A 255 -7.18 -14.72 6.40
N ASN A 256 -7.57 -13.65 7.10
CA ASN A 256 -8.91 -13.10 7.11
C ASN A 256 -8.83 -11.56 7.26
N LEU A 257 -9.95 -10.87 7.00
CA LEU A 257 -9.98 -9.41 7.01
C LEU A 257 -9.62 -8.81 8.39
N SER A 258 -10.05 -9.44 9.50
CA SER A 258 -9.80 -8.91 10.85
C SER A 258 -8.30 -8.93 11.16
N ASP A 259 -7.69 -10.10 11.00
CA ASP A 259 -6.28 -10.33 11.29
C ASP A 259 -5.38 -9.47 10.39
N TYR A 260 -5.75 -9.31 9.11
CA TYR A 260 -5.02 -8.45 8.19
C TYR A 260 -4.96 -6.99 8.65
N ASN A 261 -6.09 -6.44 9.11
CA ASN A 261 -6.14 -5.06 9.59
C ASN A 261 -5.37 -4.88 10.91
N GLU A 262 -5.42 -5.88 11.80
CA GLU A 262 -4.62 -5.87 13.02
C GLU A 262 -3.12 -5.89 12.72
N MET A 263 -2.68 -6.74 11.78
CA MET A 263 -1.29 -6.79 11.32
C MET A 263 -0.84 -5.47 10.69
N LEU A 264 -1.68 -4.85 9.86
CA LEU A 264 -1.39 -3.52 9.29
C LEU A 264 -1.19 -2.47 10.37
N ILE A 265 -2.11 -2.43 11.34
CA ILE A 265 -2.05 -1.50 12.46
C ILE A 265 -0.77 -1.72 13.27
N GLU A 266 -0.41 -2.96 13.56
CA GLU A 266 0.81 -3.26 14.30
C GLU A 266 2.07 -2.85 13.54
N LEU A 267 2.14 -3.14 12.23
CA LEU A 267 3.23 -2.71 11.37
C LEU A 267 3.37 -1.18 11.41
N PHE A 268 2.31 -0.44 11.12
CA PHE A 268 2.34 1.01 11.09
C PHE A 268 2.63 1.60 12.47
N SER A 269 2.12 1.00 13.55
CA SER A 269 2.49 1.42 14.91
C SER A 269 3.96 1.19 15.21
N SER A 270 4.56 0.10 14.73
CA SER A 270 5.98 -0.17 14.90
C SER A 270 6.82 0.88 14.14
N ILE A 271 6.44 1.21 12.91
CA ILE A 271 7.11 2.22 12.08
C ILE A 271 6.97 3.61 12.72
N TYR A 272 5.75 3.99 13.11
CA TYR A 272 5.45 5.28 13.74
C TYR A 272 6.29 5.50 15.00
N ASN A 273 6.41 4.47 15.84
CA ASN A 273 7.17 4.52 17.09
C ASN A 273 8.67 4.24 16.91
N SER A 274 9.15 3.97 15.69
CA SER A 274 10.53 3.52 15.42
C SER A 274 10.94 2.27 16.24
N GLN A 275 10.03 1.31 16.37
CA GLN A 275 10.21 0.05 17.10
C GLN A 275 10.19 -1.15 16.14
N LEU A 276 10.76 -2.28 16.59
CA LEU A 276 10.66 -3.54 15.86
C LEU A 276 9.23 -4.09 15.93
N CYS A 277 8.64 -4.42 14.78
CA CYS A 277 7.38 -5.16 14.75
C CYS A 277 7.58 -6.56 15.35
N LYS A 278 6.78 -6.92 16.36
CA LYS A 278 6.93 -8.18 17.09
C LYS A 278 6.15 -9.32 16.43
N ASN A 279 4.95 -9.02 15.91
CA ASN A 279 4.06 -10.05 15.35
C ASN A 279 3.95 -10.00 13.81
N CYS A 280 4.66 -9.11 13.13
CA CYS A 280 4.73 -9.12 11.65
C CYS A 280 5.58 -10.27 11.08
N LYS A 281 6.14 -11.14 11.95
CA LYS A 281 6.87 -12.32 11.47
C LYS A 281 5.82 -13.30 10.99
N ILE A 282 5.84 -13.61 9.70
CA ILE A 282 5.03 -14.66 9.09
C ILE A 282 5.11 -15.90 9.99
N ASP A 283 4.00 -16.22 10.64
CA ASP A 283 3.91 -17.38 11.50
C ASP A 283 4.15 -18.64 10.67
N ASP A 284 4.74 -19.66 11.30
CA ASP A 284 4.90 -20.97 10.68
C ASP A 284 3.56 -21.55 10.18
N GLU A 285 2.44 -21.07 10.73
CA GLU A 285 1.03 -21.33 10.39
C GLU A 285 0.67 -20.96 8.93
N PHE A 286 1.27 -19.89 8.37
CA PHE A 286 1.07 -19.50 6.95
C PHE A 286 1.51 -20.57 5.95
N PHE A 287 2.49 -21.38 6.33
CA PHE A 287 3.07 -22.41 5.46
C PHE A 287 2.59 -23.83 5.78
N GLU A 288 1.49 -23.99 6.55
CA GLU A 288 0.98 -25.32 6.88
C GLU A 288 0.38 -26.08 5.68
N ASN A 289 0.18 -25.40 4.54
CA ASN A 289 -0.14 -26.05 3.28
C ASN A 289 1.13 -26.47 2.53
N GLN A 290 1.29 -27.79 2.32
CA GLN A 290 2.47 -28.44 1.72
C GLN A 290 2.89 -27.89 0.34
N ASP A 291 2.00 -27.21 -0.39
CA ASP A 291 2.29 -26.64 -1.72
C ASP A 291 3.26 -25.43 -1.69
N TYR A 292 3.65 -24.94 -0.50
CA TYR A 292 4.48 -23.74 -0.34
C TYR A 292 5.81 -23.97 0.42
N ASP A 293 6.21 -25.21 0.71
CA ASP A 293 7.40 -25.51 1.53
C ASP A 293 8.70 -24.92 0.96
N TYR A 294 8.86 -24.92 -0.36
CA TYR A 294 10.04 -24.34 -1.00
C TYR A 294 10.03 -22.81 -0.94
N LEU A 295 8.85 -22.18 -1.01
CA LEU A 295 8.69 -20.72 -0.87
C LEU A 295 9.00 -20.27 0.55
N LYS A 296 8.71 -21.10 1.56
CA LYS A 296 9.13 -20.88 2.95
C LYS A 296 10.64 -20.81 3.10
N LEU A 297 11.35 -21.76 2.48
CA LEU A 297 12.80 -21.79 2.49
C LEU A 297 13.39 -20.57 1.77
N ILE A 298 12.86 -20.23 0.61
CA ILE A 298 13.27 -19.03 -0.14
C ILE A 298 13.04 -17.78 0.71
N TYR A 299 11.85 -17.61 1.31
CA TYR A 299 11.54 -16.48 2.19
C TYR A 299 12.56 -16.33 3.33
N ARG A 300 12.88 -17.42 4.03
CA ARG A 300 13.89 -17.41 5.10
C ARG A 300 15.28 -17.01 4.60
N ILE A 301 15.66 -17.44 3.40
CA ILE A 301 16.92 -17.02 2.75
C ILE A 301 16.87 -15.53 2.40
N VAL A 302 15.74 -15.02 1.91
CA VAL A 302 15.55 -13.62 1.55
C VAL A 302 15.68 -12.70 2.76
N GLU A 303 15.12 -13.08 3.91
CA GLU A 303 15.18 -12.32 5.16
C GLU A 303 16.59 -12.22 5.77
N ASN A 304 17.46 -13.18 5.49
CA ASN A 304 18.85 -13.13 5.98
C ASN A 304 19.63 -12.03 5.25
N LYS A 305 20.14 -11.02 5.97
CA LYS A 305 20.90 -9.91 5.34
C LYS A 305 22.09 -10.37 4.50
N GLU A 306 22.85 -11.34 5.01
CA GLU A 306 24.00 -11.90 4.29
C GLU A 306 23.62 -13.17 3.56
N LYS A 307 23.96 -13.26 2.27
CA LYS A 307 23.73 -14.45 1.44
C LYS A 307 24.97 -15.34 1.47
N THR A 308 24.75 -16.64 1.61
CA THR A 308 25.84 -17.62 1.75
C THR A 308 25.86 -18.64 0.63
N GLU A 309 26.98 -19.33 0.48
CA GLU A 309 27.12 -20.49 -0.41
C GLU A 309 26.12 -21.61 -0.08
N LYS A 310 25.73 -21.75 1.19
CA LYS A 310 24.73 -22.73 1.60
C LYS A 310 23.34 -22.37 1.07
N ASP A 311 22.99 -21.09 1.09
CA ASP A 311 21.73 -20.60 0.55
C ASP A 311 21.65 -20.87 -0.96
N LEU A 312 22.76 -20.62 -1.68
CA LEU A 312 22.87 -20.94 -3.10
C LEU A 312 22.63 -22.43 -3.38
N GLU A 313 23.23 -23.33 -2.60
CA GLU A 313 23.08 -24.77 -2.77
C GLU A 313 21.62 -25.22 -2.53
N TYR A 314 20.95 -24.65 -1.53
CA TYR A 314 19.52 -24.92 -1.32
C TYR A 314 18.67 -24.47 -2.51
N ILE A 315 18.90 -23.27 -3.05
CA ILE A 315 18.15 -22.80 -4.22
C ILE A 315 18.44 -23.65 -5.46
N LYS A 316 19.68 -24.11 -5.67
CA LYS A 316 20.01 -25.05 -6.76
C LYS A 316 19.21 -26.35 -6.65
N GLN A 317 19.07 -26.90 -5.45
CA GLN A 317 18.28 -28.11 -5.21
C GLN A 317 16.79 -27.87 -5.47
N ILE A 318 16.25 -26.75 -4.98
CA ILE A 318 14.86 -26.35 -5.23
C ILE A 318 14.60 -26.18 -6.74
N TYR A 319 15.51 -25.51 -7.45
CA TYR A 319 15.40 -25.32 -8.90
C TYR A 319 15.40 -26.65 -9.65
N LYS A 320 16.30 -27.57 -9.30
CA LYS A 320 16.38 -28.90 -9.91
C LYS A 320 15.09 -29.71 -9.76
N ASN A 321 14.41 -29.56 -8.63
CA ASN A 321 13.20 -30.33 -8.31
C ASN A 321 11.93 -29.75 -8.95
N ASN A 322 11.85 -28.43 -9.09
CA ASN A 322 10.62 -27.75 -9.55
C ASN A 322 10.70 -27.25 -10.99
N ASN A 323 11.89 -26.87 -11.46
CA ASN A 323 12.13 -26.28 -12.78
C ASN A 323 11.14 -25.14 -13.13
N GLU A 324 11.02 -24.14 -12.26
CA GLU A 324 10.19 -22.96 -12.49
C GLU A 324 11.03 -21.72 -12.83
N GLU A 325 10.49 -20.88 -13.71
CA GLU A 325 11.11 -19.60 -14.10
C GLU A 325 11.39 -18.69 -12.90
N PHE A 326 10.47 -18.63 -11.93
CA PHE A 326 10.64 -17.80 -10.73
C PHE A 326 11.87 -18.22 -9.91
N ILE A 327 12.06 -19.53 -9.71
CA ILE A 327 13.21 -20.07 -8.97
C ILE A 327 14.50 -19.85 -9.78
N PHE A 328 14.45 -20.00 -11.10
CA PHE A 328 15.57 -19.68 -11.98
C PHE A 328 16.04 -18.23 -11.79
N ILE A 329 15.12 -17.26 -11.78
CA ILE A 329 15.45 -15.84 -11.60
C ILE A 329 16.13 -15.61 -10.23
N ILE A 330 15.61 -16.22 -9.16
CA ILE A 330 16.21 -16.16 -7.81
C ILE A 330 17.63 -16.74 -7.81
N LEU A 331 17.82 -17.89 -8.46
CA LEU A 331 19.11 -18.55 -8.56
C LEU A 331 20.14 -17.66 -9.25
N ILE A 332 19.81 -17.09 -10.40
CA ILE A 332 20.71 -16.19 -11.12
C ILE A 332 21.05 -14.96 -10.27
N ASN A 333 20.10 -14.38 -9.55
CA ASN A 333 20.36 -13.22 -8.70
C ASN A 333 21.30 -13.55 -7.52
N LEU A 334 21.10 -14.69 -6.86
CA LEU A 334 22.01 -15.12 -5.79
C LEU A 334 23.44 -15.35 -6.32
N LEU A 335 23.58 -15.92 -7.52
CA LEU A 335 24.88 -16.08 -8.16
C LEU A 335 25.54 -14.72 -8.46
N LEU A 336 24.77 -13.74 -8.96
CA LEU A 336 25.28 -12.38 -9.16
C LEU A 336 25.73 -11.73 -7.85
N LYS A 337 24.96 -11.88 -6.77
CA LYS A 337 25.32 -11.37 -5.42
C LYS A 337 26.58 -12.01 -4.85
N LEU A 338 26.85 -13.26 -5.22
CA LEU A 338 28.07 -14.00 -4.85
C LEU A 338 29.21 -13.84 -5.88
N ASP A 339 29.07 -12.93 -6.84
CA ASP A 339 30.03 -12.66 -7.93
C ASP A 339 30.37 -13.87 -8.83
N LYS A 340 29.46 -14.85 -8.93
CA LYS A 340 29.61 -16.06 -9.76
C LYS A 340 29.12 -15.86 -11.19
N VAL A 341 29.70 -14.89 -11.87
CA VAL A 341 29.26 -14.44 -13.20
C VAL A 341 29.35 -15.55 -14.26
N ASP A 342 30.42 -16.35 -14.24
CA ASP A 342 30.58 -17.44 -15.22
C ASP A 342 29.50 -18.52 -15.09
N GLU A 343 29.16 -18.91 -13.86
CA GLU A 343 28.10 -19.88 -13.58
C GLU A 343 26.71 -19.34 -13.98
N CYS A 344 26.50 -18.02 -13.88
CA CYS A 344 25.29 -17.38 -14.40
C CYS A 344 25.16 -17.57 -15.92
N ILE A 345 26.25 -17.32 -16.67
CA ILE A 345 26.23 -17.40 -18.14
C ILE A 345 25.95 -18.84 -18.59
N GLU A 346 26.55 -19.83 -17.92
CA GLU A 346 26.31 -21.24 -18.20
C GLU A 346 24.84 -21.60 -18.02
N LEU A 347 24.27 -21.29 -16.85
CA LEU A 347 22.85 -21.55 -16.56
C LEU A 347 21.91 -20.82 -17.52
N ILE A 348 22.19 -19.55 -17.85
CA ILE A 348 21.37 -18.78 -18.81
C ILE A 348 21.41 -19.41 -20.19
N THR A 349 22.58 -19.87 -20.63
CA THR A 349 22.77 -20.48 -21.97
C THR A 349 22.02 -21.80 -22.11
N GLU A 350 21.88 -22.55 -21.02
CA GLU A 350 21.15 -23.83 -20.98
C GLU A 350 19.64 -23.66 -20.69
N SER A 351 19.22 -22.48 -20.26
CA SER A 351 17.82 -22.20 -19.90
C SER A 351 16.93 -21.95 -21.11
N ASN A 352 15.63 -22.25 -20.96
CA ASN A 352 14.59 -21.85 -21.92
C ASN A 352 13.88 -20.54 -21.52
N TYR A 353 14.31 -19.90 -20.43
CA TYR A 353 13.66 -18.71 -19.87
C TYR A 353 14.20 -17.40 -20.46
N VAL A 354 15.43 -17.42 -20.99
CA VAL A 354 16.10 -16.23 -21.55
C VAL A 354 16.08 -16.25 -23.07
N LYS A 355 15.76 -15.11 -23.70
CA LYS A 355 15.73 -14.99 -25.17
C LYS A 355 17.14 -15.16 -25.76
N ASN A 356 17.23 -15.83 -26.91
CA ASN A 356 18.48 -16.08 -27.63
C ASN A 356 19.33 -14.83 -27.90
N VAL A 357 18.72 -13.66 -28.08
CA VAL A 357 19.46 -12.40 -28.26
C VAL A 357 20.37 -12.09 -27.07
N PHE A 358 19.86 -12.26 -25.84
CA PHE A 358 20.65 -12.03 -24.64
C PHE A 358 21.74 -13.09 -24.48
N ILE A 359 21.46 -14.36 -24.81
CA ILE A 359 22.45 -15.43 -24.76
C ILE A 359 23.63 -15.14 -25.72
N ASN A 360 23.33 -14.69 -26.94
CA ASN A 360 24.36 -14.33 -27.92
C ASN A 360 25.15 -13.10 -27.47
N GLU A 361 24.47 -12.11 -26.88
CA GLU A 361 25.13 -10.94 -26.30
C GLU A 361 26.07 -11.32 -25.17
N LEU A 362 25.65 -12.17 -24.23
CA LEU A 362 26.49 -12.61 -23.11
C LEU A 362 27.74 -13.36 -23.59
N LYS A 363 27.62 -14.20 -24.64
CA LYS A 363 28.77 -14.86 -25.26
C LYS A 363 29.75 -13.87 -25.89
N TYR A 364 29.21 -12.83 -26.54
CA TYR A 364 30.00 -11.75 -27.11
C TYR A 364 30.74 -10.95 -26.02
N LEU A 365 30.01 -10.48 -25.02
CA LEU A 365 30.55 -9.70 -23.91
C LEU A 365 31.60 -10.49 -23.10
N LYS A 366 31.42 -11.81 -22.96
CA LYS A 366 32.42 -12.72 -22.38
C LYS A 366 33.72 -12.75 -23.18
N LYS A 367 33.64 -12.74 -24.51
CA LYS A 367 34.82 -12.74 -25.40
C LYS A 367 35.64 -11.46 -25.30
N ILE A 368 34.98 -10.32 -25.11
CA ILE A 368 35.64 -9.02 -24.90
C ILE A 368 35.93 -8.73 -23.43
N GLU A 369 35.72 -9.71 -22.53
CA GLU A 369 36.01 -9.66 -21.09
C GLU A 369 35.33 -8.49 -20.33
N ASN A 370 34.20 -7.98 -20.84
CA ASN A 370 33.50 -6.85 -20.23
C ASN A 370 32.52 -7.30 -19.14
N ARG A 371 33.03 -7.55 -17.93
CA ARG A 371 32.25 -8.03 -16.76
C ARG A 371 31.10 -7.11 -16.35
N GLU A 372 31.30 -5.81 -16.43
CA GLU A 372 30.29 -4.78 -16.14
C GLU A 372 29.06 -4.94 -17.04
N LEU A 373 29.28 -4.97 -18.37
CA LEU A 373 28.20 -5.12 -19.33
C LEU A 373 27.54 -6.49 -19.28
N ILE A 374 28.28 -7.54 -18.89
CA ILE A 374 27.71 -8.86 -18.63
C ILE A 374 26.68 -8.77 -17.50
N LYS A 375 27.07 -8.22 -16.33
CA LYS A 375 26.15 -8.07 -15.18
C LYS A 375 24.93 -7.22 -15.55
N PHE A 376 25.14 -6.11 -16.25
CA PHE A 376 24.06 -5.27 -16.77
C PHE A 376 23.11 -6.06 -17.68
N THR A 377 23.65 -6.82 -18.65
CA THR A 377 22.86 -7.58 -19.63
C THR A 377 22.10 -8.73 -18.96
N ILE A 378 22.68 -9.38 -17.95
CA ILE A 378 21.98 -10.39 -17.13
C ILE A 378 20.81 -9.71 -16.41
N ASN A 379 21.05 -8.63 -15.67
CA ASN A 379 19.98 -7.92 -14.97
C ASN A 379 18.89 -7.44 -15.94
N LEU A 380 19.26 -6.94 -17.12
CA LEU A 380 18.31 -6.54 -18.16
C LEU A 380 17.48 -7.72 -18.66
N SER A 381 18.09 -8.90 -18.85
CA SER A 381 17.37 -10.11 -19.27
C SER A 381 16.38 -10.64 -18.23
N LEU A 382 16.63 -10.35 -16.95
CA LEU A 382 15.76 -10.70 -15.82
C LEU A 382 14.78 -9.58 -15.46
N ASN A 383 14.82 -8.45 -16.18
CA ASN A 383 14.11 -7.22 -15.85
C ASN A 383 14.42 -6.67 -14.43
N ASN A 384 15.64 -6.77 -13.92
CA ASN A 384 15.99 -6.23 -12.60
C ASN A 384 16.30 -4.72 -12.68
N TYR A 385 15.27 -3.87 -12.84
CA TYR A 385 15.48 -2.44 -13.12
C TYR A 385 16.13 -1.66 -11.97
N SER A 386 15.93 -2.05 -10.72
CA SER A 386 16.61 -1.42 -9.57
C SER A 386 18.13 -1.46 -9.75
N ASN A 387 18.67 -2.66 -9.98
CA ASN A 387 20.11 -2.84 -10.25
C ASN A 387 20.58 -2.20 -11.55
N ILE A 388 19.70 -2.05 -12.54
CA ILE A 388 20.03 -1.41 -13.82
C ILE A 388 20.15 0.09 -13.64
N VAL A 389 19.16 0.74 -13.01
CA VAL A 389 19.09 2.19 -12.82
C VAL A 389 20.24 2.67 -11.93
N ASP A 390 20.53 1.98 -10.84
CA ASP A 390 21.61 2.36 -9.91
C ASP A 390 23.01 2.28 -10.54
N ASN A 391 23.18 1.46 -11.58
CA ASN A 391 24.45 1.23 -12.27
C ASN A 391 24.53 1.88 -13.67
N ILE A 392 23.60 2.79 -14.00
CA ILE A 392 23.66 3.55 -15.25
C ILE A 392 24.41 4.86 -15.02
N TYR A 393 25.57 4.96 -15.67
CA TYR A 393 26.26 6.23 -15.84
C TYR A 393 25.73 6.94 -17.08
N VAL A 394 25.51 8.26 -16.97
CA VAL A 394 24.99 9.13 -18.05
C VAL A 394 25.90 9.11 -19.31
N SER A 395 27.13 8.62 -19.18
CA SER A 395 28.12 8.51 -20.27
C SER A 395 28.14 7.16 -20.99
N GLU A 396 27.39 6.15 -20.57
CA GLU A 396 27.42 4.81 -21.19
C GLU A 396 26.24 4.64 -22.14
N TYR A 397 26.48 4.92 -23.41
CA TYR A 397 25.42 4.97 -24.42
C TYR A 397 24.76 3.60 -24.63
N TYR A 398 25.52 2.51 -24.50
CA TYR A 398 24.99 1.16 -24.57
C TYR A 398 23.92 0.88 -23.51
N LYS A 399 24.23 1.15 -22.23
CA LYS A 399 23.31 0.89 -21.12
C LYS A 399 22.04 1.75 -21.26
N LEU A 400 22.20 3.04 -21.56
CA LEU A 400 21.08 3.96 -21.79
C LEU A 400 20.22 3.55 -22.98
N ALA A 401 20.82 3.20 -24.11
CA ALA A 401 20.08 2.80 -25.31
C ALA A 401 19.21 1.56 -25.04
N ASN A 402 19.77 0.56 -24.37
CA ASN A 402 19.07 -0.67 -24.04
C ASN A 402 17.97 -0.46 -22.99
N LEU A 403 18.19 0.41 -22.00
CA LEU A 403 17.14 0.78 -21.05
C LEU A 403 16.00 1.51 -21.76
N TYR A 404 16.30 2.58 -22.51
CA TYR A 404 15.27 3.34 -23.23
C TYR A 404 14.49 2.48 -24.22
N TYR A 405 15.17 1.58 -24.93
CA TYR A 405 14.51 0.63 -25.83
C TYR A 405 13.50 -0.25 -25.08
N THR A 406 13.91 -0.79 -23.93
CA THR A 406 13.07 -1.67 -23.11
C THR A 406 11.87 -0.93 -22.52
N LEU A 407 12.03 0.35 -22.18
CA LEU A 407 10.97 1.22 -21.66
C LEU A 407 10.04 1.79 -22.75
N GLY A 408 10.37 1.59 -24.03
CA GLY A 408 9.57 2.08 -25.16
C GLY A 408 9.90 3.50 -25.64
N TYR A 409 10.96 4.13 -25.12
CA TYR A 409 11.46 5.44 -25.54
C TYR A 409 12.27 5.32 -26.84
N VAL A 410 11.56 5.13 -27.96
CA VAL A 410 12.10 4.79 -29.29
C VAL A 410 13.13 5.81 -29.79
N ASP A 411 12.84 7.11 -29.66
CA ASP A 411 13.70 8.17 -30.19
C ASP A 411 15.00 8.32 -29.38
N GLU A 412 14.88 8.28 -28.05
CA GLU A 412 16.00 8.30 -27.10
C GLU A 412 16.88 7.07 -27.28
N ALA A 413 16.28 5.88 -27.43
CA ALA A 413 16.99 4.64 -27.70
C ALA A 413 17.78 4.74 -29.01
N PHE A 414 17.13 5.18 -30.10
CA PHE A 414 17.78 5.31 -31.40
C PHE A 414 18.94 6.31 -31.40
N LYS A 415 18.76 7.45 -30.72
CA LYS A 415 19.80 8.47 -30.55
C LYS A 415 21.02 7.89 -29.82
N ASN A 416 20.81 7.12 -28.75
CA ASN A 416 21.91 6.53 -27.99
C ASN A 416 22.59 5.38 -28.74
N TYR A 417 21.85 4.51 -29.45
CA TYR A 417 22.47 3.47 -30.28
C TYR A 417 23.37 4.04 -31.39
N LYS A 418 23.02 5.19 -31.99
CA LYS A 418 23.92 5.87 -32.93
C LYS A 418 25.22 6.29 -32.27
N LYS A 419 25.17 6.74 -31.02
CA LYS A 419 26.35 7.14 -30.25
C LYS A 419 27.21 5.93 -29.88
N VAL A 420 26.61 4.79 -29.54
CA VAL A 420 27.34 3.52 -29.35
C VAL A 420 28.21 3.24 -30.59
N LEU A 421 27.64 3.31 -31.79
CA LEU A 421 28.38 3.06 -33.04
C LEU A 421 29.44 4.11 -33.39
N ILE A 422 29.45 5.27 -32.74
CA ILE A 422 30.40 6.37 -33.02
C ILE A 422 31.51 6.43 -31.96
N TYR A 423 31.17 6.13 -30.71
CA TYR A 423 32.04 6.37 -29.56
C TYR A 423 32.45 5.07 -28.82
N GLU A 424 31.77 3.96 -29.06
CA GLU A 424 31.98 2.66 -28.40
C GLU A 424 32.22 1.58 -29.47
N ASP A 425 33.26 1.75 -30.31
CA ASP A 425 33.54 0.89 -31.48
C ASP A 425 33.64 -0.60 -31.13
N GLU A 426 34.10 -0.92 -29.92
CA GLU A 426 34.18 -2.28 -29.38
C GLU A 426 32.80 -2.93 -29.16
N LEU A 427 31.70 -2.19 -29.27
CA LEU A 427 30.33 -2.70 -29.18
C LEU A 427 29.61 -2.67 -30.54
N SER A 428 30.32 -2.34 -31.63
CA SER A 428 29.76 -2.33 -32.98
C SER A 428 29.23 -3.70 -33.44
N ASP A 429 29.83 -4.80 -32.95
CA ASP A 429 29.40 -6.18 -33.21
C ASP A 429 28.38 -6.72 -32.19
N SER A 430 27.88 -5.89 -31.27
CA SER A 430 26.84 -6.29 -30.31
C SER A 430 25.58 -6.80 -31.02
N PHE A 431 25.09 -7.95 -30.59
CA PHE A 431 23.89 -8.58 -31.13
C PHE A 431 22.64 -7.77 -30.79
N ILE A 432 22.53 -7.31 -29.54
CA ILE A 432 21.40 -6.48 -29.08
C ILE A 432 21.37 -5.15 -29.84
N VAL A 433 22.51 -4.43 -29.92
CA VAL A 433 22.57 -3.13 -30.61
C VAL A 433 22.13 -3.26 -32.06
N ASN A 434 22.70 -4.24 -32.78
CA ASN A 434 22.40 -4.43 -34.21
C ASN A 434 20.96 -4.88 -34.45
N GLN A 435 20.42 -5.78 -33.63
CA GLN A 435 19.03 -6.21 -33.74
C GLN A 435 18.06 -5.04 -33.47
N ASN A 436 18.27 -4.29 -32.39
CA ASN A 436 17.38 -3.21 -31.99
C ASN A 436 17.44 -2.06 -32.98
N LEU A 437 18.63 -1.66 -33.47
CA LEU A 437 18.77 -0.67 -34.52
C LEU A 437 18.05 -1.07 -35.82
N LYS A 438 18.14 -2.35 -36.22
CA LYS A 438 17.43 -2.85 -37.41
C LYS A 438 15.91 -2.71 -37.24
N PHE A 439 15.38 -3.02 -36.05
CA PHE A 439 13.96 -2.85 -35.76
C PHE A 439 13.54 -1.36 -35.74
N LEU A 440 14.28 -0.51 -35.03
CA LEU A 440 13.97 0.92 -34.92
C LEU A 440 13.97 1.62 -36.28
N ARG A 441 14.91 1.27 -37.17
CA ARG A 441 14.95 1.77 -38.56
C ARG A 441 13.72 1.40 -39.41
N SER A 442 12.94 0.40 -39.00
CA SER A 442 11.69 0.02 -39.68
C SER A 442 10.45 0.77 -39.17
N LYS A 443 10.61 1.53 -38.08
CA LYS A 443 9.53 2.25 -37.39
C LYS A 443 9.57 3.77 -37.59
N ILE A 444 10.73 4.28 -38.03
CA ILE A 444 10.99 5.66 -38.46
C ILE A 444 10.94 5.67 -39.99
#